data_AF-A0A7K6GBY4-F1
#
_entry.id   AF-A0A7K6GBY4-F1
#
_cell.length_a   1.000
_cell.length_b   1.000
_cell.length_c   1.000
_cell.angle_alpha   90.00
_cell.angle_beta   90.00
_cell.angle_gamma   90.00
#
_symmetry.space_group_name_H-M   'P 1'
#
loop_
_entity.id
_entity.type
_entity.pdbx_description
1 polymer ?
#
loop_
_entity_poly.entity_id
_entity_poly.type
_entity_poly.pdbx_seq_one_letter_code
_entity_poly.pdbx_strand_id
1 'polypeptide(L)'
;IPRFCVSLSQPETAAVLKRTVEALMERGAVVRNLENLGERALPYKISKHKERHKRGGYFLIDLEAPPSLVAPMMEHLGRDIDVIRRNFIKHPTPRAEECGGIVPVSPEEKLTARKN
;
A
#
# COMPACT_ATOMS: atom_id res chain seq x y z
N ILE A 1 3.90 1.88 -3.81
CA ILE A 1 3.68 0.54 -3.24
C ILE A 1 2.20 0.16 -3.27
N PRO A 2 1.76 -0.59 -4.28
CA PRO A 2 0.60 -1.44 -4.13
C PRO A 2 0.69 -2.41 -2.95
N ARG A 3 -0.42 -2.52 -2.22
CA ARG A 3 -0.68 -3.57 -1.22
C ARG A 3 -1.77 -4.49 -1.73
N PHE A 4 -1.48 -5.78 -1.80
CA PHE A 4 -2.46 -6.81 -2.14
C PHE A 4 -2.62 -7.82 -1.01
N CYS A 5 -3.85 -8.31 -0.86
CA CYS A 5 -4.17 -9.41 0.05
C CYS A 5 -4.85 -10.55 -0.71
N VAL A 6 -4.36 -11.78 -0.56
CA VAL A 6 -4.85 -13.00 -1.25
C VAL A 6 -4.99 -14.14 -0.23
N SER A 7 -5.99 -15.02 -0.34
CA SER A 7 -6.15 -16.16 0.57
C SER A 7 -6.14 -17.48 -0.20
N LEU A 8 -4.95 -17.97 -0.55
CA LEU A 8 -4.78 -19.12 -1.44
C LEU A 8 -3.60 -19.99 -1.04
N SER A 9 -3.50 -21.17 -1.65
CA SER A 9 -2.37 -22.07 -1.52
C SER A 9 -1.09 -21.44 -2.12
N GLN A 10 0.10 -21.90 -1.72
CA GLN A 10 1.37 -21.41 -2.29
C GLN A 10 1.43 -21.35 -3.83
N PRO A 11 1.06 -22.41 -4.59
CA PRO A 11 1.14 -22.37 -6.05
C PRO A 11 0.13 -21.41 -6.68
N GLU A 12 -1.05 -21.30 -6.09
CA GLU A 12 -2.09 -20.38 -6.53
C GLU A 12 -1.67 -18.91 -6.27
N THR A 13 -1.06 -18.65 -5.12
CA THR A 13 -0.51 -17.33 -4.77
C THR A 13 0.59 -16.91 -5.76
N ALA A 14 1.49 -17.83 -6.12
CA ALA A 14 2.52 -17.56 -7.12
C ALA A 14 1.92 -17.25 -8.49
N ALA A 15 0.87 -17.97 -8.90
CA ALA A 15 0.17 -17.71 -10.16
C ALA A 15 -0.50 -16.33 -10.16
N VAL A 16 -1.16 -15.92 -9.07
CA VAL A 16 -1.80 -14.60 -8.94
C VAL A 16 -0.77 -13.47 -8.98
N LEU A 17 0.34 -13.64 -8.26
CA LEU A 17 1.44 -12.66 -8.28
C LEU A 17 2.03 -12.52 -9.69
N LYS A 18 2.26 -13.63 -10.39
CA LYS A 18 2.77 -13.63 -11.76
C LYS A 18 1.82 -12.84 -12.69
N ARG A 19 0.53 -13.16 -12.69
CA ARG A 19 -0.48 -12.45 -13.49
C ARG A 19 -0.53 -10.95 -13.18
N THR A 20 -0.43 -10.59 -11.90
CA THR A 20 -0.43 -9.19 -11.45
C THR A 20 0.79 -8.43 -11.95
N VAL A 21 1.97 -9.05 -11.88
CA VAL A 21 3.23 -8.47 -12.35
C VAL A 21 3.23 -8.35 -13.87
N GLU A 22 2.77 -9.38 -14.60
CA GLU A 22 2.62 -9.32 -16.05
C GLU A 22 1.71 -8.17 -16.47
N ALA A 23 0.53 -8.03 -15.85
CA ALA A 23 -0.40 -6.93 -16.13
C ALA A 23 0.19 -5.54 -15.81
N LEU A 24 1.06 -5.43 -14.81
CA LEU A 24 1.79 -4.21 -14.49
C LEU A 24 2.82 -3.88 -15.60
N MET A 25 3.59 -4.88 -16.02
CA MET A 25 4.63 -4.71 -17.05
C MET A 25 4.04 -4.39 -18.43
N GLU A 26 2.93 -5.03 -18.83
CA GLU A 26 2.22 -4.76 -20.09
C GLU A 26 1.78 -3.29 -20.23
N ARG A 27 1.52 -2.62 -19.10
CA ARG A 27 1.06 -1.23 -19.07
C ARG A 27 2.20 -0.23 -18.91
N GLY A 28 3.45 -0.69 -18.90
CA GLY A 28 4.64 0.16 -18.79
C GLY A 28 5.05 0.48 -17.35
N ALA A 29 4.66 -0.34 -16.36
CA ALA A 29 5.26 -0.26 -15.02
C ALA A 29 6.55 -1.08 -14.96
N VAL A 30 7.57 -0.54 -14.30
CA VAL A 30 8.81 -1.26 -13.97
C VAL A 30 8.74 -1.71 -12.52
N VAL A 31 8.77 -3.02 -12.29
CA VAL A 31 8.78 -3.59 -10.93
C VAL A 31 10.19 -3.56 -10.37
N ARG A 32 10.38 -2.89 -9.23
CA ARG A 32 11.67 -2.75 -8.54
C ARG A 32 11.86 -3.84 -7.49
N ASN A 33 10.84 -4.09 -6.67
CA ASN A 33 10.92 -5.07 -5.59
C ASN A 33 9.55 -5.74 -5.34
N LEU A 34 9.56 -6.96 -4.84
CA LEU A 34 8.37 -7.69 -4.41
C LEU A 34 8.64 -8.29 -3.04
N GLU A 35 7.93 -7.81 -2.02
CA GLU A 35 8.09 -8.28 -0.65
C GLU A 35 6.84 -9.04 -0.19
N ASN A 36 7.08 -10.16 0.48
CA ASN A 36 6.05 -10.97 1.12
C ASN A 36 6.06 -10.70 2.63
N LEU A 37 4.99 -10.09 3.15
CA LEU A 37 4.80 -9.84 4.58
C LEU A 37 4.18 -11.04 5.32
N GLY A 38 3.94 -12.14 4.61
CA GLY A 38 3.39 -13.38 5.12
C GLY A 38 1.86 -13.42 5.14
N GLU A 39 1.34 -14.61 5.43
CA GLU A 39 -0.08 -14.84 5.64
C GLU A 39 -0.46 -14.49 7.08
N ARG A 40 -1.35 -13.51 7.24
CA ARG A 40 -1.82 -13.04 8.54
C ARG A 40 -3.34 -13.09 8.61
N ALA A 41 -3.87 -13.16 9.83
CA ALA A 41 -5.28 -12.93 10.05
C ALA A 41 -5.63 -11.49 9.68
N LEU A 42 -6.73 -11.31 8.95
CA LEU A 42 -7.22 -9.98 8.62
C LEU A 42 -7.70 -9.29 9.90
N PRO A 43 -7.50 -7.97 10.06
CA PRO A 43 -7.94 -7.25 11.25
C PRO A 43 -9.46 -7.29 11.44
N TYR A 44 -10.21 -7.48 10.34
CA TYR A 44 -11.66 -7.70 10.34
C TYR A 44 -12.05 -8.64 9.19
N LYS A 45 -13.25 -9.19 9.27
CA LYS A 45 -13.79 -10.10 8.23
C LYS A 45 -14.08 -9.29 6.96
N ILE A 46 -13.45 -9.67 5.85
CA ILE A 46 -13.69 -9.04 4.55
C ILE A 46 -14.57 -10.00 3.74
N SER A 47 -15.71 -9.51 3.24
CA SER A 47 -16.54 -10.26 2.30
C SER A 47 -16.31 -9.70 0.92
N LYS A 48 -15.73 -10.49 0.01
CA LYS A 48 -15.49 -10.08 -1.38
C LYS A 48 -15.69 -11.28 -2.30
N HIS A 49 -16.14 -11.04 -3.53
CA HIS A 49 -16.38 -12.09 -4.53
C HIS A 49 -17.26 -13.25 -4.01
N LYS A 50 -18.26 -12.93 -3.17
CA LYS A 50 -19.16 -13.89 -2.48
C LYS A 50 -18.48 -14.83 -1.48
N GLU A 51 -17.20 -14.61 -1.17
CA GLU A 51 -16.45 -15.34 -0.16
C GLU A 51 -16.17 -14.46 1.06
N ARG A 52 -16.07 -15.08 2.24
CA ARG A 52 -15.79 -14.38 3.51
C ARG A 52 -14.41 -14.76 4.04
N HIS A 53 -13.44 -13.89 3.79
CA HIS A 53 -12.05 -14.09 4.15
C HIS A 53 -11.78 -13.70 5.62
N LYS A 54 -11.08 -14.58 6.33
CA LYS A 54 -10.57 -14.33 7.70
C LYS A 54 -9.05 -14.20 7.75
N ARG A 55 -8.35 -14.75 6.76
CA ARG A 55 -6.89 -14.76 6.62
C ARG A 55 -6.53 -14.32 5.21
N GLY A 56 -5.30 -13.82 5.04
CA GLY A 56 -4.74 -13.57 3.73
C GLY A 56 -3.25 -13.21 3.79
N GLY A 57 -2.54 -13.52 2.70
CA GLY A 57 -1.17 -13.15 2.42
C GLY A 57 -1.07 -11.68 2.06
N TYR A 58 -0.16 -10.96 2.70
CA TYR A 58 0.10 -9.55 2.43
C TYR A 58 1.33 -9.41 1.53
N PHE A 59 1.16 -8.75 0.38
CA PHE A 59 2.23 -8.51 -0.57
C PHE A 59 2.41 -7.01 -0.81
N LEU A 60 3.67 -6.59 -0.85
CA LEU A 60 4.09 -5.27 -1.29
C LEU A 60 4.81 -5.41 -2.62
N ILE A 61 4.45 -4.58 -3.59
CA ILE A 61 5.19 -4.49 -4.84
C ILE A 61 5.67 -3.05 -4.95
N ASP A 62 6.98 -2.85 -5.02
CA ASP A 62 7.55 -1.56 -5.40
C ASP A 62 7.66 -1.50 -6.90
N LEU A 63 7.09 -0.45 -7.47
CA LEU A 63 7.05 -0.24 -8.89
C LEU A 63 7.16 1.24 -9.20
N GLU A 64 7.71 1.51 -10.37
CA GLU A 64 7.81 2.82 -10.98
C GLU A 64 6.90 2.83 -12.20
N ALA A 65 5.88 3.70 -12.16
CA ALA A 65 4.85 3.74 -13.17
C ALA A 65 4.29 5.17 -13.31
N PRO A 66 3.76 5.53 -14.50
CA PRO A 66 3.05 6.78 -14.67
C PRO A 66 1.74 6.77 -13.86
N PRO A 67 1.27 7.93 -13.37
CA PRO A 67 0.05 8.02 -12.58
C PRO A 67 -1.21 7.58 -13.34
N SER A 68 -1.18 7.65 -14.68
CA SER A 68 -2.24 7.17 -15.57
C SER A 68 -2.49 5.66 -15.47
N LEU A 69 -1.51 4.88 -15.00
CA LEU A 69 -1.62 3.44 -14.84
C LEU A 69 -2.44 3.02 -13.61
N VAL A 70 -2.52 3.88 -12.59
CA VAL A 70 -3.16 3.54 -11.31
C VAL A 70 -4.64 3.23 -11.48
N ALA A 71 -5.39 4.05 -12.23
CA ALA A 71 -6.82 3.86 -12.46
C ALA A 71 -7.16 2.53 -13.17
N PRO A 72 -6.59 2.21 -14.35
CA PRO A 72 -6.92 0.97 -15.05
C PRO A 72 -6.38 -0.27 -14.33
N MET A 73 -5.24 -0.15 -13.63
CA MET A 73 -4.69 -1.24 -12.82
C MET A 73 -5.57 -1.51 -11.60
N MET A 74 -6.04 -0.45 -10.92
CA MET A 74 -7.05 -0.60 -9.88
C MET A 74 -8.22 -1.39 -10.43
N GLU A 75 -8.86 -0.96 -11.51
CA GLU A 75 -10.01 -1.66 -12.11
C GLU A 75 -9.74 -3.15 -12.36
N HIS A 76 -8.62 -3.50 -13.00
CA HIS A 76 -8.21 -4.88 -13.27
C HIS A 76 -8.14 -5.73 -11.99
N LEU A 77 -7.46 -5.24 -10.96
CA LEU A 77 -7.20 -5.94 -9.68
C LEU A 77 -8.42 -6.18 -8.78
N GLY A 78 -9.61 -5.80 -9.21
CA GLY A 78 -10.82 -6.15 -8.45
C GLY A 78 -11.95 -6.61 -9.33
N ARG A 79 -11.68 -6.80 -10.62
CA ARG A 79 -12.28 -7.90 -11.35
C ARG A 79 -11.63 -9.23 -10.97
N ASP A 80 -10.36 -9.20 -10.56
CA ASP A 80 -9.67 -10.36 -10.01
C ASP A 80 -10.32 -10.85 -8.70
N ILE A 81 -10.77 -12.10 -8.70
CA ILE A 81 -11.45 -12.77 -7.59
C ILE A 81 -10.50 -13.11 -6.45
N ASP A 82 -9.23 -13.33 -6.77
CA ASP A 82 -8.22 -13.79 -5.82
C ASP A 82 -7.75 -12.64 -4.91
N VAL A 83 -7.87 -11.40 -5.39
CA VAL A 83 -7.47 -10.20 -4.67
C VAL A 83 -8.57 -9.73 -3.71
N ILE A 84 -8.34 -9.85 -2.41
CA ILE A 84 -9.25 -9.42 -1.34
C ILE A 84 -9.23 -7.89 -1.19
N ARG A 85 -8.06 -7.28 -1.21
CA ARG A 85 -7.91 -5.82 -1.08
C ARG A 85 -6.76 -5.32 -1.93
N ARG A 86 -7.03 -4.27 -2.71
CA ARG A 86 -6.07 -3.55 -3.56
C ARG A 86 -5.91 -2.12 -3.05
N ASN A 87 -4.69 -1.63 -2.91
CA ASN A 87 -4.45 -0.22 -2.61
C ASN A 87 -3.12 0.24 -3.19
N PHE A 88 -3.08 1.38 -3.89
CA PHE A 88 -1.86 2.00 -4.41
C PHE A 88 -1.47 3.20 -3.55
N ILE A 89 -0.30 3.12 -2.92
CA ILE A 89 0.23 4.21 -2.08
C ILE A 89 1.50 4.74 -2.74
N LYS A 90 1.71 6.06 -2.69
CA LYS A 90 3.00 6.64 -3.11
C LYS A 90 4.12 6.04 -2.25
N HIS A 91 5.21 5.62 -2.87
CA HIS A 91 6.35 5.13 -2.11
C HIS A 91 6.87 6.30 -1.25
N PRO A 92 6.98 6.14 0.08
CA PRO A 92 7.44 7.21 0.94
C PRO A 92 8.92 7.46 0.63
N THR A 93 9.20 8.47 -0.19
CA THR A 93 10.57 8.98 -0.34
C THR A 93 10.97 9.56 1.02
N PRO A 94 12.04 9.05 1.65
CA PRO A 94 12.52 9.60 2.90
C PRO A 94 13.13 10.97 2.63
N ARG A 95 12.29 12.01 2.60
CA ARG A 95 12.70 13.34 3.03
C ARG A 95 12.40 13.38 4.52
N ALA A 96 13.19 12.66 5.28
CA ALA A 96 13.21 12.83 6.72
C ALA A 96 13.82 14.21 6.94
N GLU A 97 12.97 15.24 7.03
CA GLU A 97 13.40 16.52 7.60
C GLU A 97 13.91 16.24 9.00
N GLU A 98 15.08 16.78 9.31
CA GLU A 98 15.70 16.59 10.61
C GLU A 98 14.76 17.13 11.69
N CYS A 99 14.22 16.23 12.51
CA CYS A 99 13.38 16.62 13.63
C CYS A 99 14.28 17.21 14.71
N GLY A 100 14.30 18.55 14.82
CA GLY A 100 15.05 19.30 15.84
C GLY A 100 14.57 19.09 17.29
N GLY A 101 13.64 18.15 17.52
CA GLY A 101 13.06 17.88 18.83
C GLY A 101 12.02 18.92 19.26
N ILE A 102 11.53 18.77 20.49
CA ILE A 102 10.60 19.73 21.10
C ILE A 102 11.42 20.96 21.50
N VAL A 103 11.28 22.06 20.77
CA VAL A 103 11.87 23.35 21.16
C VAL A 103 11.04 23.91 22.32
N PRO A 104 11.60 24.07 23.53
CA PRO A 104 10.88 24.68 24.63
C PRO A 104 10.61 26.15 24.31
N VAL A 105 9.34 26.53 24.24
CA VAL A 105 8.94 27.93 24.04
C VAL A 105 9.17 28.68 25.36
N SER A 106 10.07 29.68 25.35
CA SER A 106 10.29 30.57 26.50
C SER A 106 9.00 31.35 26.82
N PRO A 107 8.58 31.50 28.09
CA PRO A 107 7.38 32.25 28.48
C PRO A 107 7.39 33.75 28.11
N GLU A 108 8.52 34.28 27.67
CA GLU A 108 8.76 35.73 27.51
C GLU A 108 7.94 36.37 26.37
N GLU A 109 7.42 35.59 25.42
CA GLU A 109 6.56 36.10 24.34
C GLU A 109 5.12 36.44 24.78
N LYS A 110 4.70 36.03 26.00
CA LYS A 110 3.36 36.38 26.53
C LYS A 110 3.31 37.72 27.27
N LEU A 111 4.46 38.36 27.51
CA LEU A 111 4.55 39.60 28.30
C LEU A 111 4.40 40.88 27.46
N THR A 112 4.55 40.82 26.14
CA THR A 112 4.43 42.01 25.26
C THR A 112 3.01 42.27 24.74
N ALA A 113 2.06 41.36 25.00
CA ALA A 113 0.66 41.49 24.58
C ALA A 113 -0.23 42.35 25.52
N ARG A 114 0.32 42.87 26.63
CA ARG A 114 -0.37 43.83 27.52
C ARG A 114 0.47 45.09 27.70
N LYS A 115 0.56 45.91 26.66
CA LYS A 115 0.87 47.34 26.82
C LYS A 115 -0.33 48.12 26.29
N ASN A 116 -1.15 48.61 27.22
CA ASN A 116 -2.13 49.68 26.97
C ASN A 116 -1.39 50.97 26.62
#